data_AF-A0A7Y8JIV5-F1
#
_entry.id   AF-A0A7Y8JIV5-F1
#
_cell.length_a   1.000
_cell.length_b   1.000
_cell.length_c   1.000
_cell.angle_alpha   90.00
_cell.angle_beta   90.00
_cell.angle_gamma   90.00
#
_symmetry.space_group_name_H-M   'P 1'
#
loop_
_entity.id
_entity.type
_entity.pdbx_description
1 polymer ?
#
loop_
_entity_poly.entity_id
_entity_poly.type
_entity_poly.pdbx_seq_one_letter_code
_entity_poly.pdbx_strand_id
1 'polypeptide(L)'
;MSKSLEFPRYGDKQNSSFFEDFLGRLLEERDRVGLTGAIRQIDALMITVEPGNSLAYIGELCLMTPYHYLVTLESETHFTHILRIDMSAPDILVREVKDPNTRGIFRSLNEVYPIGATKPNSRYMGEVFRVENQHETVALQKSRDVRFFNQEQIRRLELPGNMAIVKPSPYTHNIVGYWERPESHIRVYSLGISSIRDDINRAYQEAKNAQEKLGIETLLLPIDHLATRVYSQNREAAILEYLTLTSYYYWGSYDIADQNSSTNVTKSVHHDNELESPAKVFTAANHPYFVNHLLKLPSPTEQFVRNFGPRLHHIAVAVRDGETAGLANIDHVVDSLRNCGQDFLLDVIGSKEEGLKQIFSSASEYSSLIVEYVQRFGDFQGFFTKQNVANLTHAAGVEESLQALEAEASS
;
A
#
# COMPACT_ATOMS: atom_id res chain seq x y z
N MET A 1 4.23 -24.05 20.31
CA MET A 1 4.80 -23.79 18.97
C MET A 1 4.50 -22.35 18.61
N SER A 2 5.36 -21.69 17.84
CA SER A 2 5.16 -20.31 17.39
C SER A 2 4.23 -20.33 16.17
N LYS A 3 2.97 -19.88 16.34
CA LYS A 3 1.95 -19.82 15.27
C LYS A 3 2.50 -19.12 14.02
N SER A 4 3.31 -18.08 14.20
CA SER A 4 3.87 -17.28 13.11
C SER A 4 4.93 -18.01 12.27
N LEU A 5 5.50 -19.12 12.77
CA LEU A 5 6.50 -19.94 12.09
C LEU A 5 5.94 -21.25 11.52
N GLU A 6 4.64 -21.52 11.70
CA GLU A 6 3.98 -22.71 11.18
C GLU A 6 3.69 -22.61 9.67
N PHE A 7 3.77 -21.40 9.10
CA PHE A 7 3.47 -21.16 7.70
C PHE A 7 4.63 -21.57 6.77
N PRO A 8 4.32 -22.23 5.64
CA PRO A 8 5.33 -22.54 4.65
C PRO A 8 5.90 -21.27 4.00
N ARG A 9 7.19 -21.36 3.63
CA ARG A 9 7.89 -20.33 2.87
C ARG A 9 8.02 -20.68 1.40
N TYR A 10 7.86 -19.68 0.55
CA TYR A 10 7.86 -19.83 -0.90
C TYR A 10 8.90 -18.94 -1.59
N GLY A 11 9.08 -19.19 -2.88
CA GLY A 11 10.02 -18.46 -3.72
C GLY A 11 11.46 -19.00 -3.63
N ASP A 12 12.38 -18.32 -4.29
CA ASP A 12 13.71 -18.83 -4.59
C ASP A 12 14.84 -17.89 -4.16
N LYS A 13 14.50 -16.71 -3.65
CA LYS A 13 15.51 -15.78 -3.17
C LYS A 13 16.10 -16.26 -1.85
N GLN A 14 17.43 -16.29 -1.80
CA GLN A 14 18.18 -16.49 -0.57
C GLN A 14 18.30 -15.17 0.20
N ASN A 15 17.92 -15.19 1.47
CA ASN A 15 18.13 -14.06 2.39
C ASN A 15 19.47 -14.20 3.12
N SER A 16 19.92 -13.12 3.75
CA SER A 16 21.13 -13.13 4.55
C SER A 16 20.98 -13.98 5.82
N SER A 17 22.11 -14.43 6.39
CA SER A 17 22.11 -15.12 7.68
C SER A 17 21.56 -14.24 8.82
N PHE A 18 21.78 -12.92 8.73
CA PHE A 18 21.18 -11.95 9.66
C PHE A 18 19.65 -12.03 9.60
N PHE A 19 19.07 -11.98 8.40
CA PHE A 19 17.62 -12.03 8.26
C PHE A 19 17.04 -13.34 8.78
N GLU A 20 17.66 -14.47 8.44
CA GLU A 20 17.17 -15.78 8.86
C GLU A 20 17.22 -15.99 10.38
N ASP A 21 18.29 -15.55 11.06
CA ASP A 21 18.38 -15.61 12.53
C ASP A 21 17.31 -14.72 13.19
N PHE A 22 17.23 -13.45 12.78
CA PHE A 22 16.33 -12.50 13.43
C PHE A 22 14.87 -12.72 13.08
N LEU A 23 14.54 -13.24 11.89
CA LEU A 23 13.17 -13.60 11.53
C LEU A 23 12.59 -14.61 12.53
N GLY A 24 13.30 -15.72 12.77
CA GLY A 24 12.86 -16.75 13.72
C GLY A 24 12.68 -16.18 15.12
N ARG A 25 13.72 -15.51 15.63
CA ARG A 25 13.73 -14.96 17.00
C ARG A 25 12.65 -13.90 17.23
N LEU A 26 12.43 -13.01 16.26
CA LEU A 26 11.41 -11.96 16.35
C LEU A 26 10.00 -12.54 16.35
N LEU A 27 9.71 -13.52 15.49
CA LEU A 27 8.39 -14.14 15.40
C LEU A 27 8.09 -15.00 16.63
N GLU A 28 9.05 -15.78 17.12
CA GLU A 28 8.91 -16.55 18.37
C GLU A 28 8.66 -15.63 19.57
N GLU A 29 9.42 -14.55 19.68
CA GLU A 29 9.26 -13.60 20.78
C GLU A 29 7.90 -12.90 20.70
N ARG A 30 7.50 -12.42 19.51
CA ARG A 30 6.21 -11.76 19.28
C ARG A 30 5.03 -12.64 19.67
N ASP A 31 5.10 -13.93 19.30
CA ASP A 31 4.10 -14.93 19.69
C ASP A 31 4.11 -15.15 21.21
N ARG A 32 5.30 -15.32 21.80
CA ARG A 32 5.47 -15.58 23.24
C ARG A 32 4.92 -14.46 24.11
N VAL A 33 5.07 -13.19 23.70
CA VAL A 33 4.52 -12.03 24.45
C VAL A 33 3.06 -11.73 24.10
N GLY A 34 2.43 -12.50 23.21
CA GLY A 34 1.02 -12.39 22.86
C GLY A 34 0.67 -11.32 21.83
N LEU A 35 1.66 -10.61 21.26
CA LEU A 35 1.42 -9.52 20.30
C LEU A 35 0.77 -10.03 19.01
N THR A 36 1.10 -11.24 18.57
CA THR A 36 0.46 -11.84 17.39
C THR A 36 -1.04 -12.01 17.57
N GLY A 37 -1.52 -12.37 18.77
CA GLY A 37 -2.95 -12.47 19.06
C GLY A 37 -3.62 -11.10 19.24
N ALA A 38 -2.91 -10.16 19.89
CA ALA A 38 -3.45 -8.84 20.21
C ALA A 38 -3.61 -7.92 18.99
N ILE A 39 -2.72 -8.04 17.99
CA ILE A 39 -2.76 -7.29 16.73
C ILE A 39 -3.53 -8.11 15.69
N ARG A 40 -4.53 -7.50 15.05
CA ARG A 40 -5.44 -8.16 14.11
C ARG A 40 -5.25 -7.65 12.68
N GLN A 41 -6.32 -7.50 11.90
CA GLN A 41 -6.29 -7.03 10.53
C GLN A 41 -6.02 -5.52 10.42
N ILE A 42 -5.72 -5.08 9.19
CA ILE A 42 -5.67 -3.66 8.83
C ILE A 42 -7.10 -3.12 8.80
N ASP A 43 -7.38 -2.09 9.58
CA ASP A 43 -8.68 -1.40 9.61
C ASP A 43 -8.71 -0.17 8.69
N ALA A 44 -7.55 0.45 8.43
CA ALA A 44 -7.46 1.63 7.59
C ALA A 44 -6.10 1.78 6.90
N LEU A 45 -6.15 2.32 5.69
CA LEU A 45 -5.02 2.83 4.92
C LEU A 45 -5.08 4.36 4.90
N MET A 46 -3.95 5.02 5.08
CA MET A 46 -3.89 6.49 5.07
C MET A 46 -3.06 7.01 3.90
N ILE A 47 -3.67 7.88 3.10
CA ILE A 47 -3.06 8.53 1.94
C ILE A 47 -3.24 10.03 2.11
N THR A 48 -2.19 10.81 1.88
CA THR A 48 -2.27 12.27 1.77
C THR A 48 -2.12 12.69 0.31
N VAL A 49 -2.80 13.77 -0.07
CA VAL A 49 -2.71 14.40 -1.40
C VAL A 49 -2.44 15.90 -1.26
N GLU A 50 -2.03 16.53 -2.35
CA GLU A 50 -1.88 18.00 -2.40
C GLU A 50 -3.22 18.74 -2.18
N PRO A 51 -3.19 19.97 -1.65
CA PRO A 51 -4.36 20.84 -1.62
C PRO A 51 -5.03 20.96 -2.99
N GLY A 52 -6.35 20.82 -3.03
CA GLY A 52 -7.17 20.84 -4.24
C GLY A 52 -7.28 19.50 -4.97
N ASN A 53 -6.54 18.46 -4.58
CA ASN A 53 -6.51 17.20 -5.32
C ASN A 53 -7.46 16.11 -4.79
N SER A 54 -8.03 16.24 -3.58
CA SER A 54 -8.89 15.19 -3.03
C SER A 54 -10.11 14.90 -3.89
N LEU A 55 -10.78 15.92 -4.45
CA LEU A 55 -11.98 15.73 -5.26
C LEU A 55 -11.72 14.79 -6.43
N ALA A 56 -10.69 15.08 -7.23
CA ALA A 56 -10.35 14.29 -8.39
C ALA A 56 -9.85 12.90 -8.00
N TYR A 57 -9.04 12.79 -6.95
CA TYR A 57 -8.53 11.51 -6.48
C TYR A 57 -9.63 10.60 -5.91
N ILE A 58 -10.63 11.16 -5.22
CA ILE A 58 -11.80 10.39 -4.78
C ILE A 58 -12.58 9.86 -5.99
N GLY A 59 -12.79 10.68 -7.02
CA GLY A 59 -13.41 10.23 -8.27
C GLY A 59 -12.64 9.09 -8.92
N GLU A 60 -11.31 9.22 -9.04
CA GLU A 60 -10.40 8.21 -9.58
C GLU A 60 -10.49 6.89 -8.78
N LEU A 61 -10.35 6.94 -7.46
CA LEU A 61 -10.46 5.76 -6.60
C LEU A 61 -11.85 5.12 -6.72
N CYS A 62 -12.93 5.90 -6.73
CA CYS A 62 -14.28 5.36 -6.85
C CYS A 62 -14.53 4.70 -8.21
N LEU A 63 -13.84 5.12 -9.28
CA LEU A 63 -13.94 4.52 -10.62
C LEU A 63 -13.05 3.27 -10.76
N MET A 64 -11.84 3.31 -10.20
CA MET A 64 -10.81 2.28 -10.40
C MET A 64 -10.80 1.20 -9.33
N THR A 65 -11.61 1.35 -8.28
CA THR A 65 -11.66 0.43 -7.14
C THR A 65 -13.12 0.19 -6.70
N PRO A 66 -13.41 -0.84 -5.88
CA PRO A 66 -14.76 -1.04 -5.35
C PRO A 66 -15.14 -0.06 -4.23
N TYR A 67 -14.24 0.84 -3.81
CA TYR A 67 -14.48 1.72 -2.67
C TYR A 67 -15.59 2.74 -2.93
N HIS A 68 -16.40 3.01 -1.91
CA HIS A 68 -17.42 4.06 -1.94
C HIS A 68 -17.05 5.19 -1.00
N TYR A 69 -17.24 6.44 -1.43
CA TYR A 69 -17.16 7.59 -0.54
C TYR A 69 -18.29 7.54 0.49
N LEU A 70 -17.94 7.69 1.76
CA LEU A 70 -18.87 7.66 2.88
C LEU A 70 -19.14 9.06 3.43
N VAL A 71 -18.07 9.76 3.82
CA VAL A 71 -18.17 11.04 4.53
C VAL A 71 -16.85 11.80 4.48
N THR A 72 -16.91 13.12 4.62
CA THR A 72 -15.75 13.96 4.90
C THR A 72 -15.72 14.34 6.37
N LEU A 73 -14.54 14.25 6.95
CA LEU A 73 -14.21 14.73 8.28
C LEU A 73 -13.34 15.97 8.13
N GLU A 74 -13.88 17.12 8.50
CA GLU A 74 -13.21 18.41 8.37
C GLU A 74 -12.72 18.88 9.74
N SER A 75 -11.40 18.91 9.90
CA SER A 75 -10.72 19.53 11.04
C SER A 75 -10.26 20.94 10.69
N GLU A 76 -9.49 21.59 11.57
CA GLU A 76 -9.02 22.96 11.36
C GLU A 76 -8.16 23.06 10.09
N THR A 77 -7.20 22.13 9.93
CA THR A 77 -6.20 22.20 8.86
C THR A 77 -6.32 21.11 7.79
N HIS A 78 -7.20 20.12 7.96
CA HIS A 78 -7.34 19.01 7.00
C HIS A 78 -8.80 18.74 6.59
N PHE A 79 -8.95 18.22 5.37
CA PHE A 79 -10.05 17.34 5.01
C PHE A 79 -9.59 15.88 5.10
N THR A 80 -10.42 15.00 5.64
CA THR A 80 -10.20 13.55 5.63
C THR A 80 -11.45 12.87 5.07
N HIS A 81 -11.35 12.33 3.87
CA HIS A 81 -12.42 11.62 3.18
C HIS A 81 -12.32 10.13 3.49
N ILE A 82 -13.41 9.54 3.97
CA ILE A 82 -13.49 8.12 4.28
C ILE A 82 -14.09 7.40 3.09
N LEU A 83 -13.36 6.42 2.55
CA LEU A 83 -13.88 5.48 1.59
C LEU A 83 -13.95 4.08 2.20
N ARG A 84 -15.04 3.37 1.91
CA ARG A 84 -15.31 2.03 2.44
C ARG A 84 -15.99 1.16 1.40
N ILE A 85 -15.65 -0.12 1.39
CA ILE A 85 -16.39 -1.17 0.65
C ILE A 85 -17.46 -1.73 1.59
N ASP A 86 -17.00 -2.37 2.67
CA ASP A 86 -17.81 -2.98 3.72
C ASP A 86 -17.03 -2.96 5.04
N MET A 87 -17.44 -3.75 6.03
CA MET A 87 -16.77 -3.83 7.34
C MET A 87 -15.60 -4.84 7.38
N SER A 88 -15.43 -5.69 6.37
CA SER A 88 -14.34 -6.67 6.27
C SER A 88 -13.08 -6.07 5.66
N ALA A 89 -13.21 -5.34 4.55
CA ALA A 89 -12.08 -4.69 3.91
C ALA A 89 -11.61 -3.46 4.71
N PRO A 90 -10.31 -3.08 4.64
CA PRO A 90 -9.83 -1.85 5.26
C PRO A 90 -10.50 -0.62 4.65
N ASP A 91 -10.66 0.46 5.41
CA ASP A 91 -11.08 1.75 4.86
C ASP A 91 -9.88 2.48 4.21
N ILE A 92 -10.13 3.35 3.24
CA ILE A 92 -9.12 4.31 2.76
C ILE A 92 -9.46 5.68 3.33
N LEU A 93 -8.47 6.31 3.97
CA LEU A 93 -8.53 7.67 4.48
C LEU A 93 -7.69 8.55 3.56
N VAL A 94 -8.36 9.26 2.65
CA VAL A 94 -7.71 10.27 1.80
C VAL A 94 -7.70 11.59 2.55
N ARG A 95 -6.51 12.12 2.83
CA ARG A 95 -6.29 13.33 3.62
C ARG A 95 -5.73 14.43 2.75
N GLU A 96 -6.28 15.62 2.88
CA GLU A 96 -5.81 16.82 2.18
C GLU A 96 -5.56 17.93 3.19
N VAL A 97 -4.36 18.53 3.15
CA VAL A 97 -4.09 19.76 3.92
C VAL A 97 -4.77 20.96 3.25
N LYS A 98 -5.39 21.83 4.03
CA LYS A 98 -6.05 23.03 3.49
C LYS A 98 -5.07 24.12 3.07
N ASP A 99 -3.93 24.22 3.76
CA ASP A 99 -2.85 25.16 3.44
C ASP A 99 -1.66 24.42 2.83
N PRO A 100 -1.24 24.73 1.59
CA PRO A 100 -0.06 24.15 0.97
C PRO A 100 1.24 24.42 1.73
N ASN A 101 1.28 25.35 2.68
CA ASN A 101 2.46 25.65 3.50
C ASN A 101 2.50 24.87 4.82
N THR A 102 1.51 24.02 5.09
CA THR A 102 1.46 23.18 6.29
C THR A 102 2.77 22.39 6.43
N ARG A 103 3.47 22.59 7.55
CA ARG A 103 4.75 21.91 7.81
C ARG A 103 4.53 20.72 8.74
N GLY A 104 5.13 19.59 8.38
CA GLY A 104 5.02 18.36 9.16
C GLY A 104 6.04 17.31 8.72
N ILE A 105 6.19 16.27 9.53
CA ILE A 105 7.18 15.21 9.31
C ILE A 105 7.04 14.54 7.94
N PHE A 106 5.81 14.28 7.50
CA PHE A 106 5.53 13.63 6.21
C PHE A 106 5.93 14.48 5.02
N ARG A 107 5.71 15.80 5.12
CA ARG A 107 6.19 16.75 4.13
C ARG A 107 7.70 16.77 4.05
N SER A 108 8.38 16.87 5.19
CA SER A 108 9.84 16.87 5.24
C SER A 108 10.45 15.58 4.69
N LEU A 109 9.78 14.44 4.87
CA LEU A 109 10.22 13.16 4.29
C LEU A 109 10.11 13.14 2.75
N ASN A 110 9.24 13.95 2.16
CA ASN A 110 9.10 14.08 0.71
C ASN A 110 10.06 15.15 0.13
N GLU A 111 10.24 16.27 0.83
CA GLU A 111 11.06 17.43 0.38
C GLU A 111 12.55 17.10 0.16
N VAL A 112 13.06 16.00 0.75
CA VAL A 112 14.46 15.59 0.57
C VAL A 112 14.70 14.75 -0.69
N TYR A 113 13.66 14.47 -1.48
CA TYR A 113 13.75 13.68 -2.71
C TYR A 113 13.32 14.50 -3.93
N PRO A 114 14.00 14.37 -5.10
CA PRO A 114 13.77 15.23 -6.26
C PRO A 114 12.31 15.33 -6.71
N ILE A 115 11.66 14.19 -6.97
CA ILE A 115 10.24 14.17 -7.38
C ILE A 115 9.33 14.31 -6.16
N GLY A 116 9.72 13.76 -5.01
CA GLY A 116 8.97 13.96 -3.76
C GLY A 116 8.76 15.43 -3.40
N ALA A 117 9.73 16.30 -3.71
CA ALA A 117 9.67 17.73 -3.43
C ALA A 117 8.67 18.49 -4.30
N THR A 118 8.27 17.97 -5.47
CA THR A 118 7.30 18.62 -6.36
C THR A 118 5.86 18.49 -5.83
N LYS A 119 5.56 17.39 -5.13
CA LYS A 119 4.28 17.13 -4.45
C LYS A 119 4.54 16.74 -2.99
N PRO A 120 4.98 17.69 -2.15
CA PRO A 120 5.53 17.38 -0.83
C PRO A 120 4.45 16.95 0.18
N ASN A 121 3.17 17.26 -0.03
CA ASN A 121 2.05 16.81 0.80
C ASN A 121 1.46 15.48 0.33
N SER A 122 1.75 15.03 -0.90
CA SER A 122 1.21 13.79 -1.45
C SER A 122 2.07 12.56 -1.13
N ARG A 123 1.48 11.56 -0.45
CA ARG A 123 2.09 10.25 -0.21
C ARG A 123 1.14 9.25 0.44
N TYR A 124 1.47 7.97 0.33
CA TYR A 124 1.03 6.99 1.31
C TYR A 124 1.66 7.25 2.68
N MET A 125 0.84 7.28 3.74
CA MET A 125 1.31 7.46 5.12
C MET A 125 1.58 6.12 5.80
N GLY A 126 0.69 5.14 5.66
CA GLY A 126 0.78 3.89 6.40
C GLY A 126 -0.57 3.22 6.71
N GLU A 127 -0.50 2.15 7.49
CA GLU A 127 -1.61 1.29 7.87
C GLU A 127 -1.99 1.46 9.35
N VAL A 128 -3.28 1.33 9.67
CA VAL A 128 -3.79 1.24 11.05
C VAL A 128 -4.34 -0.16 11.29
N PHE A 129 -3.79 -0.85 12.27
CA PHE A 129 -4.20 -2.19 12.68
C PHE A 129 -5.21 -2.12 13.82
N ARG A 130 -6.19 -3.02 13.76
CA ARG A 130 -7.08 -3.29 14.90
C ARG A 130 -6.29 -3.99 16.00
N VAL A 131 -6.53 -3.59 17.24
CA VAL A 131 -5.99 -4.26 18.42
C VAL A 131 -7.08 -4.50 19.47
N GLU A 132 -6.91 -5.55 20.27
CA GLU A 132 -7.84 -5.87 21.36
C GLU A 132 -7.73 -4.91 22.55
N ASN A 133 -6.49 -4.53 22.88
CA ASN A 133 -6.16 -3.56 23.92
C ASN A 133 -4.98 -2.71 23.46
N GLN A 134 -5.23 -1.44 23.15
CA GLN A 134 -4.19 -0.54 22.64
C GLN A 134 -3.15 -0.21 23.71
N HIS A 135 -3.56 -0.01 24.96
CA HIS A 135 -2.63 0.33 26.03
C HIS A 135 -1.60 -0.78 26.26
N GLU A 136 -2.05 -2.03 26.36
CA GLU A 136 -1.19 -3.20 26.52
C GLU A 136 -0.31 -3.43 25.30
N THR A 137 -0.88 -3.36 24.09
CA THR A 137 -0.12 -3.51 22.84
C THR A 137 0.99 -2.47 22.74
N VAL A 138 0.71 -1.20 23.06
CA VAL A 138 1.70 -0.13 23.06
C VAL A 138 2.75 -0.33 24.15
N ALA A 139 2.38 -0.81 25.33
CA ALA A 139 3.32 -1.09 26.41
C ALA A 139 4.31 -2.21 26.02
N LEU A 140 3.80 -3.30 25.44
CA LEU A 140 4.62 -4.40 24.93
C LEU A 140 5.55 -3.93 23.82
N GLN A 141 5.05 -3.17 22.84
CA GLN A 141 5.90 -2.63 21.77
C GLN A 141 6.97 -1.67 22.29
N LYS A 142 6.65 -0.81 23.28
CA LYS A 142 7.65 0.05 23.93
C LYS A 142 8.72 -0.74 24.68
N SER A 143 8.37 -1.88 25.28
CA SER A 143 9.36 -2.77 25.91
C SER A 143 10.32 -3.42 24.91
N ARG A 144 9.96 -3.37 23.61
CA ARG A 144 10.74 -3.82 22.45
C ARG A 144 11.32 -2.62 21.68
N ASP A 145 11.53 -1.50 22.36
CA ASP A 145 12.13 -0.25 21.86
C ASP A 145 11.36 0.48 20.72
N VAL A 146 10.11 0.11 20.46
CA VAL A 146 9.27 0.80 19.47
C VAL A 146 8.90 2.19 19.96
N ARG A 147 9.13 3.20 19.10
CA ARG A 147 8.86 4.61 19.40
C ARG A 147 7.51 5.03 18.85
N PHE A 148 6.72 5.70 19.68
CA PHE A 148 5.40 6.23 19.31
C PHE A 148 5.41 7.76 19.28
N PHE A 149 4.51 8.33 18.48
CA PHE A 149 4.08 9.70 18.69
C PHE A 149 3.45 9.85 20.08
N ASN A 150 3.70 10.98 20.73
CA ASN A 150 2.94 11.36 21.93
C ASN A 150 1.60 11.99 21.53
N GLN A 151 0.70 12.15 22.49
CA GLN A 151 -0.65 12.67 22.26
C GLN A 151 -0.67 14.08 21.65
N GLU A 152 0.27 14.95 22.03
CA GLU A 152 0.38 16.28 21.43
C GLU A 152 0.74 16.19 19.94
N GLN A 153 1.68 15.32 19.58
CA GLN A 153 2.07 15.10 18.19
C GLN A 153 0.95 14.50 17.35
N ILE A 154 0.16 13.56 17.91
CA ILE A 154 -1.03 13.02 17.24
C ILE A 154 -2.04 14.13 16.94
N ARG A 155 -2.32 15.01 17.91
CA ARG A 155 -3.22 16.16 17.71
C ARG A 155 -2.70 17.11 16.63
N ARG A 156 -1.40 17.42 16.63
CA ARG A 156 -0.79 18.27 15.59
C ARG A 156 -0.84 17.66 14.19
N LEU A 157 -0.88 16.32 14.10
CA LEU A 157 -1.10 15.61 12.84
C LEU A 157 -2.58 15.53 12.45
N GLU A 158 -3.50 16.01 13.31
CA GLU A 158 -4.95 15.88 13.17
C GLU A 158 -5.38 14.43 12.87
N LEU A 159 -4.80 13.49 13.61
CA LEU A 159 -5.20 12.08 13.59
C LEU A 159 -6.09 11.79 14.80
N PRO A 160 -6.98 10.77 14.73
CA PRO A 160 -7.84 10.41 15.86
C PRO A 160 -7.03 10.15 17.14
N GLY A 161 -7.36 10.85 18.23
CA GLY A 161 -6.59 10.81 19.48
C GLY A 161 -6.62 9.45 20.21
N ASN A 162 -7.55 8.58 19.84
CA ASN A 162 -7.65 7.20 20.30
C ASN A 162 -6.86 6.22 19.42
N MET A 163 -5.99 6.70 18.54
CA MET A 163 -4.99 5.88 17.85
C MET A 163 -3.63 6.03 18.54
N ALA A 164 -2.89 4.93 18.63
CA ALA A 164 -1.47 4.96 18.93
C ALA A 164 -0.68 4.77 17.64
N ILE A 165 0.26 5.66 17.33
CA ILE A 165 0.95 5.65 16.04
C ILE A 165 2.46 5.61 16.26
N VAL A 166 3.10 4.65 15.61
CA VAL A 166 4.56 4.48 15.60
C VAL A 166 5.18 5.64 14.81
N LYS A 167 6.38 6.09 15.21
CA LYS A 167 7.14 7.07 14.43
C LYS A 167 7.39 6.54 13.01
N PRO A 168 7.48 7.41 11.98
CA PRO A 168 7.77 6.95 10.63
C PRO A 168 9.01 6.08 10.62
N SER A 169 8.88 4.90 10.02
CA SER A 169 9.95 3.92 9.94
C SER A 169 11.15 4.53 9.20
N PRO A 170 12.40 4.35 9.64
CA PRO A 170 13.58 4.82 8.91
C PRO A 170 13.80 4.08 7.57
N TYR A 171 13.17 2.92 7.36
CA TYR A 171 13.37 2.10 6.17
C TYR A 171 12.33 2.32 5.06
N THR A 172 11.07 2.53 5.46
CA THR A 172 9.90 2.71 4.59
C THR A 172 9.29 4.12 4.59
N HIS A 173 9.67 4.97 5.55
CA HIS A 173 9.03 6.25 5.88
C HIS A 173 7.53 6.20 6.20
N ASN A 174 6.95 5.01 6.28
CA ASN A 174 5.54 4.82 6.61
C ASN A 174 5.33 4.68 8.12
N ILE A 175 4.10 4.86 8.57
CA ILE A 175 3.68 4.64 9.95
C ILE A 175 2.87 3.35 10.08
N VAL A 176 2.94 2.74 11.26
CA VAL A 176 1.99 1.72 11.71
C VAL A 176 1.19 2.30 12.87
N GLY A 177 -0.14 2.24 12.77
CA GLY A 177 -1.07 2.65 13.81
C GLY A 177 -1.72 1.44 14.49
N TYR A 178 -2.14 1.62 15.73
CA TYR A 178 -2.98 0.68 16.47
C TYR A 178 -4.26 1.38 16.90
N TRP A 179 -5.38 0.72 16.69
CA TRP A 179 -6.68 1.21 17.12
C TRP A 179 -7.45 0.13 17.89
N GLU A 180 -7.72 0.43 19.16
CA GLU A 180 -8.55 -0.46 19.98
C GLU A 180 -10.00 -0.44 19.47
N ARG A 181 -10.47 -1.59 19.01
CA ARG A 181 -11.80 -1.73 18.44
C ARG A 181 -12.28 -3.19 18.46
N PRO A 182 -13.40 -3.49 19.12
CA PRO A 182 -14.11 -4.77 18.96
C PRO A 182 -14.55 -5.01 17.52
N GLU A 183 -14.52 -6.27 17.06
CA GLU A 183 -14.87 -6.61 15.67
C GLU A 183 -16.31 -6.25 15.28
N SER A 184 -17.22 -6.31 16.25
CA SER A 184 -18.63 -5.94 16.06
C SER A 184 -18.87 -4.43 15.96
N HIS A 185 -17.87 -3.58 16.25
CA HIS A 185 -18.03 -2.14 16.22
C HIS A 185 -17.80 -1.56 14.83
N ILE A 186 -18.75 -0.75 14.38
CA ILE A 186 -18.65 0.02 13.14
C ILE A 186 -17.45 0.98 13.18
N ARG A 187 -16.69 1.05 12.07
CA ARG A 187 -15.56 1.97 11.94
C ARG A 187 -16.05 3.41 11.87
N VAL A 188 -15.73 4.18 12.91
CA VAL A 188 -16.06 5.60 13.06
C VAL A 188 -14.80 6.32 13.50
N TYR A 189 -14.41 7.35 12.74
CA TYR A 189 -13.24 8.17 12.99
C TYR A 189 -13.71 9.49 13.61
N SER A 190 -13.35 9.73 14.86
CA SER A 190 -13.74 10.95 15.58
C SER A 190 -12.73 12.06 15.27
N LEU A 191 -12.95 12.76 14.15
CA LEU A 191 -12.11 13.88 13.72
C LEU A 191 -12.99 15.01 13.19
N GLY A 192 -12.89 16.20 13.79
CA GLY A 192 -13.53 17.41 13.29
C GLY A 192 -15.05 17.31 13.10
N ILE A 193 -15.56 18.05 12.11
CA ILE A 193 -16.97 18.06 11.70
C ILE A 193 -17.18 16.99 10.63
N SER A 194 -18.19 16.15 10.83
CA SER A 194 -18.57 15.11 9.87
C SER A 194 -19.68 15.61 8.95
N SER A 195 -19.45 15.59 7.64
CA SER A 195 -20.44 15.97 6.64
C SER A 195 -20.24 15.25 5.30
N ILE A 196 -21.32 15.03 4.57
CA ILE A 196 -21.27 14.66 3.16
C ILE A 196 -21.04 15.95 2.38
N ARG A 197 -19.91 16.06 1.68
CA ARG A 197 -19.61 17.22 0.84
C ARG A 197 -20.21 17.02 -0.55
N ASP A 198 -20.99 18.00 -1.01
CA ASP A 198 -21.76 17.88 -2.26
C ASP A 198 -20.89 17.72 -3.52
N ASP A 199 -19.73 18.36 -3.55
CA ASP A 199 -18.76 18.25 -4.65
C ASP A 199 -18.13 16.84 -4.72
N ILE A 200 -17.66 16.34 -3.58
CA ILE A 200 -17.08 14.99 -3.47
C ILE A 200 -18.13 13.91 -3.74
N ASN A 201 -19.33 14.05 -3.16
CA ASN A 201 -20.40 13.08 -3.35
C ASN A 201 -20.82 12.99 -4.82
N ARG A 202 -20.85 14.13 -5.54
CA ARG A 202 -21.14 14.13 -6.97
C ARG A 202 -20.09 13.37 -7.78
N ALA A 203 -18.81 13.63 -7.55
CA ALA A 203 -17.72 12.91 -8.21
C ALA A 203 -17.78 11.40 -7.93
N TYR A 204 -18.09 11.02 -6.69
CA TYR A 204 -18.33 9.62 -6.32
C TYR A 204 -19.50 9.00 -7.09
N GLN A 205 -20.66 9.66 -7.12
CA GLN A 205 -21.84 9.15 -7.82
C GLN A 205 -21.60 9.04 -9.33
N GLU A 206 -20.92 10.01 -9.94
CA GLU A 206 -20.53 9.96 -11.34
C GLU A 206 -19.61 8.77 -11.63
N ALA A 207 -18.60 8.54 -10.79
CA ALA A 207 -17.69 7.40 -10.91
C ALA A 207 -18.41 6.05 -10.76
N LYS A 208 -19.32 5.90 -9.79
CA LYS A 208 -20.08 4.65 -9.62
C LYS A 208 -21.09 4.40 -10.73
N ASN A 209 -21.78 5.44 -11.18
CA ASN A 209 -22.65 5.35 -12.36
C ASN A 209 -21.85 4.97 -13.62
N ALA A 210 -20.58 5.39 -13.73
CA ALA A 210 -19.71 4.96 -14.82
C ALA A 210 -19.33 3.48 -14.69
N GLN A 211 -18.94 3.01 -13.50
CA GLN A 211 -18.68 1.57 -13.26
C GLN A 211 -19.87 0.69 -13.66
N GLU A 212 -21.09 1.09 -13.25
CA GLU A 212 -22.32 0.38 -13.59
C GLU A 212 -22.58 0.33 -15.11
N LYS A 213 -22.40 1.46 -15.80
CA LYS A 213 -22.56 1.51 -17.26
C LYS A 213 -21.53 0.67 -18.00
N LEU A 214 -20.32 0.56 -17.45
CA LEU A 214 -19.26 -0.28 -17.97
C LEU A 214 -19.45 -1.76 -17.62
N GLY A 215 -20.33 -2.08 -16.67
CA GLY A 215 -20.57 -3.45 -16.19
C GLY A 215 -19.41 -4.02 -15.36
N ILE A 216 -18.61 -3.16 -14.73
CA ILE A 216 -17.41 -3.57 -13.98
C ILE A 216 -17.59 -3.50 -12.46
N GLU A 217 -18.72 -3.01 -11.95
CA GLU A 217 -18.86 -2.73 -10.51
C GLU A 217 -18.75 -3.98 -9.64
N THR A 218 -19.21 -5.13 -10.14
CA THR A 218 -19.12 -6.41 -9.42
C THR A 218 -17.81 -7.16 -9.66
N LEU A 219 -17.00 -6.73 -10.63
CA LEU A 219 -15.75 -7.40 -11.01
C LEU A 219 -14.56 -6.94 -10.17
N LEU A 220 -14.57 -5.69 -9.71
CA LEU A 220 -13.54 -5.14 -8.83
C LEU A 220 -13.79 -5.61 -7.39
N LEU A 221 -12.77 -6.19 -6.78
CA LEU A 221 -12.78 -6.73 -5.42
C LEU A 221 -11.85 -5.89 -4.52
N PRO A 222 -11.86 -6.10 -3.20
CA PRO A 222 -10.96 -5.39 -2.28
C PRO A 222 -9.48 -5.50 -2.66
N ILE A 223 -8.66 -4.75 -1.92
CA ILE A 223 -7.21 -4.71 -2.13
C ILE A 223 -6.63 -6.10 -1.86
N ASP A 224 -5.89 -6.64 -2.82
CA ASP A 224 -5.10 -7.88 -2.69
C ASP A 224 -3.80 -7.57 -1.94
N HIS A 225 -3.07 -6.53 -2.36
CA HIS A 225 -1.79 -6.22 -1.74
C HIS A 225 -1.30 -4.78 -1.86
N LEU A 226 -0.30 -4.49 -1.03
CA LEU A 226 0.34 -3.19 -0.88
C LEU A 226 1.84 -3.33 -1.12
N ALA A 227 2.36 -2.88 -2.26
CA ALA A 227 3.79 -2.96 -2.54
C ALA A 227 4.54 -1.68 -2.22
N THR A 228 5.52 -1.81 -1.33
CA THR A 228 6.41 -0.74 -0.87
C THR A 228 7.78 -0.93 -1.49
N ARG A 229 8.32 0.13 -2.07
CA ARG A 229 9.70 0.16 -2.55
C ARG A 229 10.62 0.74 -1.48
N VAL A 230 11.73 0.06 -1.22
CA VAL A 230 12.76 0.48 -0.25
C VAL A 230 14.16 0.35 -0.85
N TYR A 231 15.13 1.06 -0.26
CA TYR A 231 16.53 0.94 -0.67
C TYR A 231 17.03 -0.49 -0.55
N SER A 232 17.91 -0.90 -1.47
CA SER A 232 18.56 -2.22 -1.49
C SER A 232 19.03 -2.69 -0.11
N GLN A 233 19.82 -1.88 0.58
CA GLN A 233 20.41 -2.20 1.89
C GLN A 233 19.38 -2.27 3.04
N ASN A 234 18.18 -1.73 2.83
CA ASN A 234 17.14 -1.65 3.85
C ASN A 234 16.08 -2.76 3.70
N ARG A 235 16.13 -3.60 2.66
CA ARG A 235 15.12 -4.62 2.37
C ARG A 235 14.76 -5.46 3.59
N GLU A 236 15.74 -6.18 4.11
CA GLU A 236 15.55 -7.14 5.18
C GLU A 236 15.17 -6.45 6.49
N ALA A 237 15.78 -5.29 6.78
CA ALA A 237 15.44 -4.49 7.95
C ALA A 237 14.00 -3.96 7.91
N ALA A 238 13.52 -3.50 6.75
CA ALA A 238 12.14 -3.03 6.56
C ALA A 238 11.12 -4.15 6.81
N ILE A 239 11.42 -5.36 6.30
CA ILE A 239 10.56 -6.54 6.50
C ILE A 239 10.53 -6.92 7.98
N LEU A 240 11.68 -7.07 8.62
CA LEU A 240 11.75 -7.45 10.03
C LEU A 240 11.09 -6.42 10.96
N GLU A 241 11.25 -5.12 10.67
CA GLU A 241 10.54 -4.07 11.41
C GLU A 241 9.02 -4.19 11.23
N TYR A 242 8.53 -4.36 10.00
CA TYR A 242 7.11 -4.53 9.74
C TYR A 242 6.53 -5.75 10.46
N LEU A 243 7.24 -6.89 10.45
CA LEU A 243 6.83 -8.09 11.18
C LEU A 243 6.88 -7.86 12.71
N THR A 244 7.80 -7.03 13.20
CA THR A 244 7.83 -6.66 14.63
C THR A 244 6.59 -5.86 15.04
N LEU A 245 6.09 -5.00 14.13
CA LEU A 245 5.00 -4.07 14.38
C LEU A 245 3.60 -4.63 14.10
N THR A 246 3.50 -5.80 13.46
CA THR A 246 2.22 -6.35 12.96
C THR A 246 2.05 -7.81 13.35
N SER A 247 0.91 -8.41 13.04
CA SER A 247 0.66 -9.86 13.13
C SER A 247 0.86 -10.58 11.80
N TYR A 248 1.80 -10.11 10.97
CA TYR A 248 2.10 -10.72 9.68
C TYR A 248 3.22 -11.77 9.81
N TYR A 249 3.33 -12.69 8.87
CA TYR A 249 4.46 -13.61 8.75
C TYR A 249 5.15 -13.43 7.41
N TYR A 250 6.40 -13.88 7.32
CA TYR A 250 7.16 -13.86 6.07
C TYR A 250 6.72 -15.02 5.18
N TRP A 251 6.04 -14.73 4.08
CA TRP A 251 5.52 -15.75 3.17
C TRP A 251 6.60 -16.25 2.21
N GLY A 252 7.45 -15.36 1.70
CA GLY A 252 8.45 -15.76 0.71
C GLY A 252 8.96 -14.61 -0.14
N SER A 253 9.88 -14.93 -1.04
CA SER A 253 10.46 -13.94 -1.94
C SER A 253 10.96 -14.51 -3.25
N TYR A 254 10.86 -13.69 -4.30
CA TYR A 254 11.32 -14.01 -5.64
C TYR A 254 12.50 -13.13 -6.01
N ASP A 255 13.48 -13.73 -6.68
CA ASP A 255 14.60 -13.02 -7.28
C ASP A 255 14.33 -12.69 -8.75
N ILE A 256 14.48 -11.42 -9.12
CA ILE A 256 14.30 -10.88 -10.47
C ILE A 256 15.63 -10.26 -10.91
N ALA A 257 16.59 -11.15 -11.18
CA ALA A 257 18.00 -10.80 -11.36
C ALA A 257 18.25 -9.84 -12.53
N ASP A 258 17.52 -9.99 -13.64
CA ASP A 258 17.64 -9.17 -14.85
C ASP A 258 17.20 -7.71 -14.64
N GLN A 259 16.33 -7.46 -13.66
CA GLN A 259 15.90 -6.12 -13.25
C GLN A 259 16.64 -5.60 -12.00
N ASN A 260 17.72 -6.29 -11.57
CA ASN A 260 18.38 -6.04 -10.29
C ASN A 260 17.37 -5.89 -9.14
N SER A 261 16.35 -6.74 -9.06
CA SER A 261 15.24 -6.54 -8.12
C SER A 261 14.83 -7.83 -7.43
N SER A 262 14.20 -7.68 -6.26
CA SER A 262 13.52 -8.78 -5.60
C SER A 262 12.28 -8.29 -4.90
N THR A 263 11.28 -9.17 -4.87
CA THR A 263 9.96 -8.90 -4.32
C THR A 263 9.70 -9.89 -3.19
N ASN A 264 9.32 -9.37 -2.02
CA ASN A 264 9.24 -10.11 -0.77
C ASN A 264 7.84 -9.92 -0.19
N VAL A 265 7.17 -11.01 0.14
CA VAL A 265 5.75 -11.01 0.51
C VAL A 265 5.61 -11.36 1.98
N THR A 266 4.73 -10.63 2.66
CA THR A 266 4.26 -10.94 4.01
C THR A 266 2.74 -11.02 4.01
N LYS A 267 2.20 -11.96 4.80
CA LYS A 267 0.76 -12.24 4.88
C LYS A 267 0.28 -12.21 6.33
N SER A 268 -1.02 -12.02 6.53
CA SER A 268 -1.63 -12.04 7.85
C SER A 268 -1.59 -13.44 8.47
N VAL A 269 -1.28 -13.54 9.77
CA VAL A 269 -1.38 -14.80 10.54
C VAL A 269 -2.83 -15.19 10.85
N HIS A 270 -3.78 -14.27 10.65
CA HIS A 270 -5.19 -14.46 11.05
C HIS A 270 -6.14 -14.67 9.89
N HIS A 271 -5.78 -14.21 8.68
CA HIS A 271 -6.63 -14.27 7.50
C HIS A 271 -5.85 -14.86 6.34
N ASP A 272 -6.36 -15.96 5.79
CA ASP A 272 -5.79 -16.60 4.61
C ASP A 272 -6.07 -15.78 3.34
N ASN A 273 -7.21 -15.09 3.33
CA ASN A 273 -7.70 -14.26 2.24
C ASN A 273 -7.18 -12.82 2.34
N GLU A 274 -6.41 -12.42 1.35
CA GLU A 274 -5.86 -11.06 1.22
C GLU A 274 -6.92 -9.97 1.18
N LEU A 275 -8.13 -10.25 0.69
CA LEU A 275 -9.21 -9.26 0.59
C LEU A 275 -9.69 -8.74 1.95
N GLU A 276 -9.48 -9.52 3.03
CA GLU A 276 -9.79 -9.12 4.41
C GLU A 276 -8.60 -8.41 5.08
N SER A 277 -7.37 -8.83 4.77
CA SER A 277 -6.14 -8.25 5.29
C SER A 277 -5.07 -8.28 4.21
N PRO A 278 -4.91 -7.19 3.43
CA PRO A 278 -4.05 -7.18 2.26
C PRO A 278 -2.62 -7.61 2.56
N ALA A 279 -2.02 -8.38 1.64
CA ALA A 279 -0.62 -8.74 1.79
C ALA A 279 0.28 -7.49 1.71
N LYS A 280 1.38 -7.49 2.46
CA LYS A 280 2.37 -6.42 2.42
C LYS A 280 3.60 -6.91 1.66
N VAL A 281 3.89 -6.22 0.57
CA VAL A 281 4.97 -6.56 -0.35
C VAL A 281 6.10 -5.52 -0.22
N PHE A 282 7.34 -6.00 -0.19
CA PHE A 282 8.55 -5.17 -0.17
C PHE A 282 9.39 -5.49 -1.40
N THR A 283 9.59 -4.48 -2.25
CA THR A 283 10.43 -4.59 -3.44
C THR A 283 11.66 -3.71 -3.26
N ALA A 284 12.84 -4.27 -3.50
CA ALA A 284 14.11 -3.57 -3.35
C ALA A 284 15.14 -4.09 -4.34
N ALA A 285 16.04 -3.23 -4.78
CA ALA A 285 17.07 -3.63 -5.72
C ALA A 285 18.05 -4.64 -5.11
N ASN A 286 18.44 -5.70 -5.82
CA ASN A 286 19.33 -6.74 -5.30
C ASN A 286 20.69 -6.19 -4.88
N HIS A 287 21.18 -5.21 -5.65
CA HIS A 287 22.39 -4.48 -5.36
C HIS A 287 22.10 -2.97 -5.22
N PRO A 288 22.80 -2.26 -4.31
CA PRO A 288 22.64 -0.81 -4.13
C PRO A 288 22.97 -0.01 -5.39
N TYR A 289 22.39 1.19 -5.51
CA TYR A 289 22.56 2.02 -6.72
C TYR A 289 24.04 2.25 -7.10
N PHE A 290 24.91 2.49 -6.11
CA PHE A 290 26.29 2.92 -6.39
C PHE A 290 27.11 1.86 -7.11
N VAL A 291 26.75 0.57 -7.04
CA VAL A 291 27.45 -0.49 -7.79
C VAL A 291 26.91 -0.66 -9.21
N ASN A 292 25.82 0.03 -9.57
CA ASN A 292 25.17 -0.18 -10.85
C ASN A 292 26.06 0.18 -12.05
N HIS A 293 27.02 1.09 -11.88
CA HIS A 293 28.02 1.41 -12.92
C HIS A 293 28.93 0.21 -13.28
N LEU A 294 29.06 -0.77 -12.37
CA LEU A 294 29.79 -2.02 -12.60
C LEU A 294 28.87 -3.09 -13.20
N LEU A 295 27.66 -3.23 -12.66
CA LEU A 295 26.70 -4.26 -13.03
C LEU A 295 26.05 -4.00 -14.40
N LYS A 296 25.86 -2.73 -14.75
CA LYS A 296 25.16 -2.27 -15.97
C LYS A 296 23.77 -2.90 -16.12
N LEU A 297 23.08 -3.10 -14.99
CA LEU A 297 21.72 -3.61 -14.97
C LEU A 297 20.71 -2.45 -14.87
N PRO A 298 19.46 -2.64 -15.33
CA PRO A 298 18.36 -1.79 -14.92
C PRO A 298 18.27 -1.76 -13.39
N SER A 299 17.90 -0.61 -12.80
CA SER A 299 17.64 -0.52 -11.35
C SER A 299 16.42 0.36 -11.05
N PRO A 300 15.25 0.05 -11.66
CA PRO A 300 14.07 0.90 -11.59
C PRO A 300 13.55 1.05 -10.15
N THR A 301 13.60 -0.03 -9.37
CA THR A 301 13.21 0.00 -7.95
C THR A 301 14.04 0.98 -7.14
N GLU A 302 15.36 0.99 -7.32
CA GLU A 302 16.25 1.88 -6.58
C GLU A 302 16.12 3.33 -7.09
N GLN A 303 15.90 3.52 -8.39
CA GLN A 303 15.66 4.82 -9.00
C GLN A 303 14.39 5.48 -8.44
N PHE A 304 13.29 4.73 -8.32
CA PHE A 304 12.09 5.19 -7.63
C PHE A 304 12.41 5.69 -6.22
N VAL A 305 13.10 4.88 -5.41
CA VAL A 305 13.40 5.24 -4.02
C VAL A 305 14.32 6.46 -3.95
N ARG A 306 15.20 6.68 -4.92
CA ARG A 306 16.04 7.90 -5.00
C ARG A 306 15.24 9.15 -5.39
N ASN A 307 14.19 9.01 -6.17
CA ASN A 307 13.39 10.13 -6.68
C ASN A 307 12.20 10.48 -5.77
N PHE A 308 11.60 9.47 -5.15
CA PHE A 308 10.41 9.59 -4.32
C PHE A 308 10.70 9.33 -2.84
N GLY A 309 11.84 8.73 -2.49
CA GLY A 309 12.03 8.16 -1.17
C GLY A 309 11.34 6.80 -1.00
N PRO A 310 11.66 6.05 0.06
CA PRO A 310 11.00 4.79 0.32
C PRO A 310 9.54 5.06 0.71
N ARG A 311 8.61 4.37 0.04
CA ARG A 311 7.15 4.46 0.27
C ARG A 311 6.40 3.39 -0.51
N LEU A 312 5.08 3.33 -0.29
CA LEU A 312 4.18 2.54 -1.15
C LEU A 312 4.29 3.04 -2.59
N HIS A 313 4.37 2.09 -3.53
CA HIS A 313 4.45 2.32 -4.96
C HIS A 313 3.11 2.03 -5.65
N HIS A 314 2.44 0.94 -5.28
CA HIS A 314 1.12 0.61 -5.83
C HIS A 314 0.20 -0.05 -4.80
N ILE A 315 -1.09 0.03 -5.09
CA ILE A 315 -2.16 -0.73 -4.45
C ILE A 315 -2.72 -1.69 -5.49
N ALA A 316 -2.76 -2.98 -5.17
CA ALA A 316 -3.34 -3.98 -6.05
C ALA A 316 -4.80 -4.25 -5.68
N VAL A 317 -5.69 -4.07 -6.65
CA VAL A 317 -7.11 -4.38 -6.60
C VAL A 317 -7.31 -5.76 -7.22
N ALA A 318 -7.96 -6.66 -6.48
CA ALA A 318 -8.24 -7.97 -7.05
C ALA A 318 -9.40 -7.86 -8.06
N VAL A 319 -9.36 -8.66 -9.10
CA VAL A 319 -10.44 -8.81 -10.08
C VAL A 319 -11.03 -10.20 -9.91
N ARG A 320 -12.35 -10.27 -9.85
CA ARG A 320 -13.10 -11.51 -9.67
C ARG A 320 -12.71 -12.54 -10.73
N ASP A 321 -12.44 -13.77 -10.30
CA ASP A 321 -12.19 -14.87 -11.23
C ASP A 321 -13.42 -15.13 -12.13
N GLY A 322 -13.16 -15.58 -13.35
CA GLY A 322 -14.15 -15.80 -14.39
C GLY A 322 -13.94 -14.94 -15.63
N GLU A 323 -14.96 -14.94 -16.47
CA GLU A 323 -14.96 -14.33 -17.78
C GLU A 323 -16.24 -13.52 -18.00
N THR A 324 -16.12 -12.39 -18.71
CA THR A 324 -17.23 -11.54 -19.14
C THR A 324 -17.09 -11.34 -20.65
N ALA A 325 -18.18 -11.59 -21.39
CA ALA A 325 -18.20 -11.51 -22.86
C ALA A 325 -17.08 -12.33 -23.57
N GLY A 326 -16.66 -13.45 -22.97
CA GLY A 326 -15.62 -14.34 -23.52
C GLY A 326 -14.18 -13.84 -23.30
N LEU A 327 -13.99 -12.77 -22.51
CA LEU A 327 -12.69 -12.27 -22.07
C LEU A 327 -12.51 -12.60 -20.58
N ALA A 328 -11.27 -12.80 -20.11
CA ALA A 328 -11.05 -12.83 -18.67
C ALA A 328 -11.50 -11.50 -18.07
N ASN A 329 -12.08 -11.53 -16.86
CA ASN A 329 -12.64 -10.34 -16.24
C ASN A 329 -11.63 -9.18 -16.15
N ILE A 330 -10.35 -9.46 -15.92
CA ILE A 330 -9.29 -8.44 -15.94
C ILE A 330 -9.13 -7.78 -17.31
N ASP A 331 -9.19 -8.54 -18.41
CA ASP A 331 -9.10 -7.99 -19.75
C ASP A 331 -10.31 -7.09 -20.02
N HIS A 332 -11.51 -7.55 -19.66
CA HIS A 332 -12.75 -6.77 -19.79
C HIS A 332 -12.73 -5.48 -18.95
N VAL A 333 -12.26 -5.54 -17.71
CA VAL A 333 -12.12 -4.38 -16.82
C VAL A 333 -11.15 -3.37 -17.41
N VAL A 334 -9.97 -3.81 -17.84
CA VAL A 334 -8.93 -2.92 -18.39
C VAL A 334 -9.40 -2.27 -19.68
N ASP A 335 -9.99 -3.03 -20.59
CA ASP A 335 -10.51 -2.47 -21.85
C ASP A 335 -11.62 -1.45 -21.59
N SER A 336 -12.50 -1.73 -20.63
CA SER A 336 -13.57 -0.80 -20.24
C SER A 336 -13.03 0.51 -19.66
N LEU A 337 -12.02 0.43 -18.80
CA LEU A 337 -11.38 1.60 -18.20
C LEU A 337 -10.57 2.41 -19.23
N ARG A 338 -9.84 1.74 -20.13
CA ARG A 338 -9.13 2.39 -21.25
C ARG A 338 -10.10 3.19 -22.14
N ASN A 339 -11.27 2.62 -22.44
CA ASN A 339 -12.30 3.31 -23.22
C ASN A 339 -12.91 4.53 -22.50
N CYS A 340 -12.68 4.67 -21.19
CA CYS A 340 -13.03 5.85 -20.39
C CYS A 340 -11.84 6.79 -20.13
N GLY A 341 -10.72 6.61 -20.84
CA GLY A 341 -9.56 7.48 -20.77
C GLY A 341 -8.60 7.18 -19.61
N GLN A 342 -8.66 5.98 -19.02
CA GLN A 342 -7.65 5.54 -18.06
C GLN A 342 -6.45 4.95 -18.78
N ASP A 343 -5.26 5.40 -18.39
CA ASP A 343 -4.00 4.95 -18.97
C ASP A 343 -3.39 3.78 -18.19
N PHE A 344 -2.67 2.92 -18.92
CA PHE A 344 -2.00 1.73 -18.39
C PHE A 344 -0.60 1.62 -18.98
N LEU A 345 0.34 1.08 -18.19
CA LEU A 345 1.76 1.06 -18.55
C LEU A 345 2.12 0.03 -19.62
N LEU A 346 1.29 -1.00 -19.75
CA LEU A 346 1.46 -2.08 -20.71
C LEU A 346 0.11 -2.75 -20.95
N ASP A 347 0.11 -3.79 -21.79
CA ASP A 347 -1.01 -4.72 -21.91
C ASP A 347 -1.07 -5.69 -20.73
N VAL A 348 -2.23 -6.32 -20.55
CA VAL A 348 -2.42 -7.34 -19.51
C VAL A 348 -1.46 -8.50 -19.76
N ILE A 349 -0.68 -8.85 -18.74
CA ILE A 349 0.32 -9.91 -18.80
C ILE A 349 -0.09 -11.11 -17.95
N GLY A 350 0.55 -12.25 -18.22
CA GLY A 350 0.22 -13.53 -17.63
C GLY A 350 -0.90 -14.24 -18.40
N SER A 351 -1.33 -15.38 -17.88
CA SER A 351 -2.28 -16.26 -18.55
C SER A 351 -3.10 -17.07 -17.55
N LYS A 352 -4.21 -17.64 -18.05
CA LYS A 352 -5.06 -18.53 -17.25
C LYS A 352 -4.33 -19.82 -16.89
N GLU A 353 -3.48 -20.31 -17.79
CA GLU A 353 -2.66 -21.50 -17.63
C GLU A 353 -1.60 -21.32 -16.54
N GLU A 354 -1.02 -20.12 -16.42
CA GLU A 354 -0.12 -19.75 -15.33
C GLU A 354 -0.84 -19.46 -14.01
N GLY A 355 -2.18 -19.37 -14.05
CA GLY A 355 -3.03 -19.12 -12.89
C GLY A 355 -3.14 -17.64 -12.49
N LEU A 356 -2.55 -16.71 -13.24
CA LEU A 356 -2.47 -15.30 -12.85
C LEU A 356 -2.37 -14.35 -14.05
N LYS A 357 -3.21 -13.31 -14.06
CA LYS A 357 -3.07 -12.14 -14.95
C LYS A 357 -2.97 -10.84 -14.16
N GLN A 358 -2.15 -9.91 -14.64
CA GLN A 358 -1.84 -8.65 -13.95
C GLN A 358 -1.58 -7.48 -14.91
N ILE A 359 -1.75 -6.26 -14.42
CA ILE A 359 -1.44 -5.02 -15.14
C ILE A 359 -1.33 -3.83 -14.18
N PHE A 360 -0.49 -2.84 -14.52
CA PHE A 360 -0.41 -1.55 -13.83
C PHE A 360 -1.12 -0.45 -14.63
N SER A 361 -1.94 0.35 -13.94
CA SER A 361 -2.33 1.67 -14.42
C SER A 361 -1.10 2.58 -14.51
N SER A 362 -1.23 3.71 -15.22
CA SER A 362 -0.32 4.83 -15.02
C SER A 362 -0.37 5.34 -13.58
N ALA A 363 0.73 5.96 -13.12
CA ALA A 363 0.77 6.55 -11.80
C ALA A 363 -0.24 7.72 -11.70
N SER A 364 -1.09 7.69 -10.67
CA SER A 364 -2.09 8.73 -10.40
C SER A 364 -1.44 10.11 -10.34
N GLU A 365 -2.00 11.09 -11.07
CA GLU A 365 -1.54 12.47 -11.00
C GLU A 365 -1.70 13.07 -9.60
N TYR A 366 -2.63 12.54 -8.79
CA TYR A 366 -2.97 13.10 -7.50
C TYR A 366 -2.16 12.50 -6.33
N SER A 367 -1.90 11.20 -6.39
CA SER A 367 -1.25 10.44 -5.31
C SER A 367 0.13 9.86 -5.66
N SER A 368 0.49 9.84 -6.95
CA SER A 368 1.63 9.10 -7.49
C SER A 368 1.58 7.59 -7.24
N LEU A 369 0.45 7.06 -6.78
CA LEU A 369 0.24 5.61 -6.63
C LEU A 369 -0.27 5.02 -7.95
N ILE A 370 0.22 3.83 -8.25
CA ILE A 370 -0.34 2.98 -9.32
C ILE A 370 -1.45 2.11 -8.73
N VAL A 371 -2.50 1.88 -9.51
CA VAL A 371 -3.47 0.81 -9.26
C VAL A 371 -3.06 -0.40 -10.10
N GLU A 372 -2.72 -1.49 -9.43
CA GLU A 372 -2.54 -2.79 -10.08
C GLU A 372 -3.88 -3.53 -10.12
N TYR A 373 -4.19 -4.21 -11.22
CA TYR A 373 -5.29 -5.18 -11.25
C TYR A 373 -4.72 -6.59 -11.29
N VAL A 374 -5.28 -7.49 -10.48
CA VAL A 374 -4.82 -8.88 -10.35
C VAL A 374 -6.01 -9.83 -10.44
N GLN A 375 -6.01 -10.72 -11.43
CA GLN A 375 -6.95 -11.85 -11.49
C GLN A 375 -6.19 -13.15 -11.27
N ARG A 376 -6.52 -13.85 -10.18
CA ARG A 376 -6.08 -15.22 -9.89
C ARG A 376 -7.11 -16.19 -10.46
N PHE A 377 -6.66 -17.23 -11.15
CA PHE A 377 -7.54 -18.23 -11.77
C PHE A 377 -7.54 -19.53 -10.97
N GLY A 378 -8.73 -20.11 -10.76
CA GLY A 378 -8.88 -21.45 -10.18
C GLY A 378 -8.27 -21.56 -8.77
N ASP A 379 -7.41 -22.56 -8.56
CA ASP A 379 -6.78 -22.86 -7.28
C ASP A 379 -5.35 -22.32 -7.15
N PHE A 380 -4.98 -21.30 -7.93
CA PHE A 380 -3.65 -20.70 -7.89
C PHE A 380 -3.26 -20.24 -6.47
N GLN A 381 -2.26 -20.90 -5.89
CA GLN A 381 -1.73 -20.61 -4.54
C GLN A 381 -0.50 -19.69 -4.55
N GLY A 382 0.00 -19.33 -5.74
CA GLY A 382 1.14 -18.44 -5.87
C GLY A 382 0.76 -16.98 -5.58
N PHE A 383 1.78 -16.13 -5.44
CA PHE A 383 1.55 -14.68 -5.30
C PHE A 383 1.80 -13.95 -6.62
N PHE A 384 2.90 -14.26 -7.30
CA PHE A 384 3.32 -13.69 -8.58
C PHE A 384 3.93 -14.76 -9.49
N THR A 385 4.00 -14.48 -10.80
CA THR A 385 4.98 -15.14 -11.68
C THR A 385 6.20 -14.22 -11.85
N LYS A 386 7.41 -14.81 -11.93
CA LYS A 386 8.64 -14.02 -12.09
C LYS A 386 8.61 -13.15 -13.34
N GLN A 387 8.11 -13.70 -14.44
CA GLN A 387 8.02 -12.98 -15.70
C GLN A 387 7.07 -11.78 -15.59
N ASN A 388 5.94 -11.92 -14.89
CA ASN A 388 5.03 -10.80 -14.67
C ASN A 388 5.72 -9.68 -13.89
N VAL A 389 6.39 -10.02 -12.77
CA VAL A 389 7.10 -9.03 -11.96
C VAL A 389 8.20 -8.33 -12.75
N ALA A 390 8.96 -9.06 -13.57
CA ALA A 390 10.00 -8.47 -14.41
C ALA A 390 9.42 -7.45 -15.41
N ASN A 391 8.35 -7.82 -16.12
CA ASN A 391 7.69 -6.96 -17.11
C ASN A 391 7.09 -5.71 -16.46
N LEU A 392 6.36 -5.86 -15.36
CA LEU A 392 5.74 -4.76 -14.61
C LEU A 392 6.81 -3.80 -14.03
N THR A 393 7.89 -4.36 -13.49
CA THR A 393 9.00 -3.58 -12.92
C THR A 393 9.72 -2.77 -13.99
N HIS A 394 9.92 -3.34 -15.17
CA HIS A 394 10.50 -2.64 -16.31
C HIS A 394 9.61 -1.47 -16.76
N ALA A 395 8.31 -1.73 -16.98
CA ALA A 395 7.37 -0.72 -17.46
C ALA A 395 7.25 0.48 -16.50
N ALA A 396 7.11 0.23 -15.19
CA ALA A 396 7.08 1.28 -14.18
C ALA A 396 8.38 2.11 -14.15
N GLY A 397 9.54 1.46 -14.31
CA GLY A 397 10.82 2.14 -14.35
C GLY A 397 11.00 3.11 -15.53
N VAL A 398 10.39 2.78 -16.67
CA VAL A 398 10.41 3.65 -17.86
C VAL A 398 9.57 4.91 -17.62
N GLU A 399 8.33 4.76 -17.12
CA GLU A 399 7.45 5.91 -16.81
C GLU A 399 8.08 6.84 -15.76
N GLU A 400 8.62 6.28 -14.67
CA GLU A 400 9.27 7.05 -13.60
C GLU A 400 10.50 7.83 -14.11
N SER A 401 11.25 7.25 -15.06
CA SER A 401 12.40 7.92 -15.66
C SER A 401 11.97 9.11 -16.52
N LEU A 402 10.85 9.00 -17.25
CA LEU A 402 10.28 10.09 -18.02
C LEU A 402 9.82 11.22 -17.09
N GLN A 403 9.09 10.90 -16.03
CA GLN A 403 8.65 11.88 -15.03
C GLN A 403 9.82 12.60 -14.35
N ALA A 404 10.91 11.89 -14.07
CA ALA A 404 12.11 12.49 -13.51
C ALA A 404 12.71 13.54 -14.46
N LEU A 405 12.81 13.22 -15.75
CA LEU A 405 13.34 14.14 -16.77
C LEU A 405 12.43 15.36 -16.97
N GLU A 406 11.11 15.17 -16.94
CA GLU A 406 10.15 16.29 -17.03
C GLU A 406 10.22 17.21 -15.82
N ALA A 407 10.40 16.65 -14.61
CA ALA A 407 10.57 17.42 -13.39
C ALA A 407 11.87 18.24 -13.42
N GLU A 408 12.98 17.65 -13.89
CA GLU A 408 14.27 18.35 -14.06
C GLU A 408 14.19 19.45 -15.14
N ALA A 409 13.42 19.25 -16.21
CA ALA A 409 13.23 20.26 -17.24
C ALA A 409 12.33 21.44 -16.81
N SER A 410 11.49 21.22 -15.79
CA SER A 410 10.52 22.20 -15.28
C SER A 410 11.01 22.96 -14.04
N SER A 411 12.10 22.50 -13.41
CA SER A 411 12.79 23.15 -12.28
C SER A 411 13.86 24.13 -12.74
#